data_AF-A0A2J4G7K6-F1
#
_entry.id   AF-A0A2J4G7K6-F1
#
_cell.length_a   1.000
_cell.length_b   1.000
_cell.length_c   1.000
_cell.angle_alpha   90.00
_cell.angle_beta   90.00
_cell.angle_gamma   90.00
#
_symmetry.space_group_name_H-M   'P 1'
#
loop_
_entity.id
_entity.type
_entity.pdbx_description
1 polymer ?
#
loop_
_entity_poly.entity_id
_entity_poly.type
_entity_poly.pdbx_seq_one_letter_code
_entity_poly.pdbx_strand_id
1 'polypeptide(L)'
;MSSGQSVIIRPHLTEKTLRLIEQANTLTFIVDRRATKKQIKEEVERMFGVKVEKVNTLITMDGRKKAYVKLSKEYSASDIATRMGMV
;
A
#
# COMPACT_ATOMS: atom_id res chain seq x y z
N MET A 1 -17.42 7.88 17.69
CA MET A 1 -16.24 8.72 17.44
C MET A 1 -15.05 7.79 17.26
N SER A 2 -14.40 7.94 16.12
CA SER A 2 -13.57 6.96 15.42
C SER A 2 -12.40 6.49 16.27
N SER A 3 -12.53 5.31 16.85
CA SER A 3 -11.39 4.52 17.32
C SER A 3 -10.39 4.42 16.17
N GLY A 4 -9.22 5.02 16.35
CA GLY A 4 -8.14 5.13 15.37
C GLY A 4 -7.54 3.78 15.00
N GLN A 5 -8.30 2.95 14.28
CA GLN A 5 -7.74 1.78 13.63
C GLN A 5 -6.97 2.24 12.41
N SER A 6 -5.64 2.26 12.54
CA SER A 6 -4.75 2.47 11.41
C SER A 6 -5.01 1.40 10.36
N VAL A 7 -5.58 1.82 9.22
CA VAL A 7 -5.88 0.93 8.09
C VAL A 7 -4.59 0.31 7.55
N ILE A 8 -3.51 1.08 7.51
CA ILE A 8 -2.18 0.64 7.13
C ILE A 8 -1.37 0.36 8.39
N ILE A 9 -0.85 -0.86 8.51
CA ILE A 9 -0.04 -1.30 9.67
C ILE A 9 1.44 -1.01 9.40
N ARG A 10 1.95 -1.46 8.24
CA ARG A 10 3.35 -1.23 7.84
C ARG A 10 3.56 -1.46 6.34
N PRO A 11 4.57 -0.83 5.72
CA PRO A 11 5.04 -1.25 4.40
C PRO A 11 5.54 -2.70 4.43
N HIS A 12 5.40 -3.39 3.30
CA HIS A 12 5.92 -4.75 3.13
C HIS A 12 6.94 -4.76 2.01
N LEU A 13 8.21 -4.92 2.39
CA LEU A 13 9.35 -4.95 1.49
C LEU A 13 9.93 -6.37 1.40
N THR A 14 10.05 -6.87 0.18
CA THR A 14 10.70 -8.10 -0.24
C THR A 14 11.23 -7.89 -1.65
N GLU A 15 12.11 -8.74 -2.16
CA GLU A 15 12.60 -8.66 -3.54
C GLU A 15 11.46 -8.63 -4.57
N LYS A 16 10.38 -9.39 -4.31
CA LYS A 16 9.20 -9.39 -5.18
C LYS A 16 8.49 -8.04 -5.17
N THR A 17 8.35 -7.39 -4.02
CA THR A 17 7.67 -6.09 -3.94
C THR A 17 8.54 -4.98 -4.50
N LEU A 18 9.86 -5.07 -4.40
CA LEU A 18 10.80 -4.15 -5.08
C LEU A 18 10.57 -4.19 -6.60
N ARG A 19 10.50 -5.38 -7.20
CA ARG A 19 10.17 -5.52 -8.63
C ARG A 19 8.81 -4.92 -9.00
N LEU A 20 7.81 -5.04 -8.12
CA LEU A 20 6.48 -4.45 -8.34
C LEU A 20 6.48 -2.92 -8.26
N ILE A 21 7.34 -2.33 -7.43
CA ILE A 21 7.53 -0.88 -7.35
C ILE A 21 8.11 -0.39 -8.69
N GLU A 22 9.17 -1.01 -9.18
CA GLU A 22 9.86 -0.62 -10.40
C GLU A 22 9.04 -0.88 -11.67
N GLN A 23 8.46 -2.07 -11.81
CA GLN A 23 7.84 -2.50 -13.07
C GLN A 23 6.35 -2.16 -13.18
N ALA A 24 5.65 -2.10 -12.05
CA ALA A 24 4.19 -2.04 -12.01
C ALA A 24 3.65 -0.83 -11.24
N ASN A 25 4.51 0.09 -10.82
CA ASN A 25 4.14 1.29 -10.05
C ASN A 25 3.26 0.94 -8.82
N THR A 26 3.59 -0.16 -8.14
CA THR A 26 2.74 -0.76 -7.11
C THR A 26 3.47 -0.83 -5.77
N LEU A 27 2.90 -0.17 -4.77
CA LEU A 27 3.34 -0.25 -3.38
C LEU A 27 2.65 -1.42 -2.67
N THR A 28 3.33 -2.05 -1.72
CA THR A 28 2.78 -3.17 -0.96
C THR A 28 2.78 -2.88 0.53
N PHE A 29 1.64 -3.13 1.18
CA PHE A 29 1.43 -2.86 2.60
C PHE A 29 0.85 -4.07 3.31
N ILE A 30 1.16 -4.20 4.60
CA ILE A 30 0.34 -4.98 5.53
C ILE A 30 -0.71 -4.03 6.11
N VAL A 31 -1.97 -4.44 6.04
CA VAL A 31 -3.13 -3.66 6.43
C VAL A 31 -3.98 -4.42 7.45
N ASP A 32 -4.87 -3.70 8.13
CA ASP A 32 -5.81 -4.32 9.05
C ASP A 32 -6.71 -5.34 8.32
N ARG A 33 -6.96 -6.49 8.94
CA ARG A 33 -7.74 -7.57 8.33
C ARG A 33 -9.20 -7.18 8.09
N ARG A 34 -9.75 -6.20 8.80
CA ARG A 34 -11.10 -5.66 8.63
C ARG A 34 -11.15 -4.55 7.58
N ALA A 35 -10.01 -3.99 7.17
CA ALA A 35 -9.98 -2.90 6.20
C ALA A 35 -10.55 -3.30 4.83
N THR A 36 -11.43 -2.46 4.30
CA THR A 36 -11.99 -2.57 2.95
C THR A 36 -11.04 -1.94 1.92
N LYS A 37 -11.18 -2.31 0.64
CA LYS A 37 -10.36 -1.73 -0.44
C LYS A 37 -10.53 -0.21 -0.55
N LYS A 38 -11.74 0.30 -0.29
CA LYS A 38 -12.05 1.74 -0.31
C LYS A 38 -11.29 2.48 0.79
N GLN A 39 -11.32 1.96 2.02
CA GLN A 39 -10.57 2.53 3.14
C GLN A 39 -9.06 2.53 2.89
N ILE A 40 -8.52 1.43 2.35
CA ILE A 40 -7.09 1.34 2.01
C ILE A 40 -6.72 2.38 0.96
N LYS A 41 -7.57 2.55 -0.07
CA LYS A 41 -7.37 3.57 -1.10
C LYS A 41 -7.33 4.97 -0.47
N GLU A 42 -8.37 5.36 0.25
CA GLU A 42 -8.49 6.69 0.87
C GLU A 42 -7.34 6.97 1.84
N GLU A 43 -6.90 5.96 2.60
CA GLU A 43 -5.78 6.09 3.52
C GLU A 43 -4.46 6.35 2.79
N VAL A 44 -4.14 5.55 1.75
CA VAL A 44 -2.90 5.73 0.98
C VAL A 44 -2.90 7.09 0.27
N GLU A 45 -4.02 7.46 -0.35
CA GLU A 45 -4.14 8.76 -1.02
C GLU A 45 -3.92 9.91 -0.02
N ARG A 46 -4.48 9.81 1.20
CA ARG A 46 -4.34 10.82 2.25
C ARG A 46 -2.92 10.87 2.86
N MET A 47 -2.31 9.73 3.14
CA MET A 47 -0.99 9.66 3.80
C MET A 47 0.14 10.14 2.89
N PHE A 48 0.07 9.83 1.59
CA PHE A 48 1.16 10.10 0.65
C PHE A 48 0.83 11.22 -0.35
N GLY A 49 -0.38 11.77 -0.34
CA GLY A 49 -0.79 12.83 -1.27
C GLY A 49 -0.81 12.37 -2.73
N VAL A 50 -1.16 11.10 -2.96
CA VAL A 50 -1.11 10.46 -4.28
C VAL A 50 -2.49 10.04 -4.76
N LYS A 51 -2.59 9.67 -6.04
CA LYS A 51 -3.78 9.05 -6.61
C LYS A 51 -3.58 7.56 -6.78
N VAL A 52 -4.52 6.75 -6.29
CA VAL A 52 -4.50 5.29 -6.40
C VAL A 52 -5.40 4.83 -7.54
N GLU A 53 -4.81 4.10 -8.49
CA GLU A 53 -5.53 3.51 -9.61
C GLU A 53 -6.33 2.28 -9.15
N LYS A 54 -5.66 1.34 -8.47
CA LYS A 54 -6.25 0.05 -8.11
C LYS A 54 -5.68 -0.50 -6.81
N VAL A 55 -6.55 -1.14 -6.02
CA VAL A 55 -6.16 -1.87 -4.81
C VAL A 55 -6.53 -3.34 -4.94
N ASN A 56 -5.54 -4.21 -4.80
CA ASN A 56 -5.72 -5.65 -4.68
C ASN A 56 -5.32 -6.09 -3.27
N THR A 57 -6.05 -7.04 -2.68
CA THR A 57 -5.79 -7.51 -1.32
C THR A 57 -5.79 -9.03 -1.29
N LEU A 58 -4.91 -9.62 -0.49
CA LEU A 58 -4.91 -11.05 -0.17
C LEU A 58 -4.70 -11.26 1.34
N ILE A 59 -5.06 -12.43 1.83
CA ILE A 59 -4.70 -12.87 3.18
C ILE A 59 -3.48 -13.79 3.05
N THR A 60 -2.41 -13.50 3.78
CA THR A 60 -1.20 -14.34 3.81
C THR A 60 -1.44 -15.57 4.70
N MET A 61 -0.58 -16.59 4.58
CA MET A 61 -0.62 -17.77 5.45
C MET A 61 -0.53 -17.39 6.95
N ASP A 62 0.25 -16.36 7.27
CA ASP A 62 0.34 -15.80 8.64
C ASP A 62 -0.94 -15.08 9.13
N GLY A 63 -2.04 -15.12 8.37
CA GLY A 63 -3.32 -14.50 8.72
C GLY A 63 -3.36 -12.97 8.57
N ARG A 64 -2.31 -12.34 8.02
CA ARG A 64 -2.23 -10.89 7.81
C ARG A 64 -2.82 -10.52 6.45
N LYS A 65 -3.52 -9.38 6.37
CA LYS A 65 -3.99 -8.86 5.09
C LYS A 65 -2.87 -8.07 4.42
N LYS A 66 -2.51 -8.47 3.21
CA LYS A 66 -1.54 -7.79 2.34
C LYS A 66 -2.30 -7.05 1.25
N ALA A 67 -1.98 -5.78 1.06
CA ALA A 67 -2.55 -4.92 0.03
C ALA A 67 -1.47 -4.54 -0.99
N TYR A 68 -1.78 -4.71 -2.27
CA TYR A 68 -1.04 -4.18 -3.40
C TYR A 68 -1.79 -2.96 -3.92
N VAL A 69 -1.13 -1.82 -3.91
CA VAL A 69 -1.71 -0.53 -4.21
C VAL A 69 -0.99 0.03 -5.42
N LYS A 70 -1.67 0.00 -6.56
CA LYS A 70 -1.16 0.55 -7.82
C LYS A 70 -1.47 2.03 -7.87
N LEU A 71 -0.44 2.84 -8.05
CA LEU A 71 -0.57 4.30 -8.15
C LEU A 71 -0.92 4.71 -9.59
N SER A 72 -1.54 5.87 -9.72
CA SER A 72 -1.73 6.51 -11.03
C SER A 72 -0.38 6.80 -11.68
N LYS A 73 -0.35 6.81 -13.02
CA LYS A 73 0.87 7.07 -13.81
C LYS A 73 1.52 8.43 -13.54
N GLU A 74 0.76 9.37 -12.96
CA GLU A 74 1.23 10.69 -12.55
C GLU A 74 2.16 10.64 -11.32
N TYR A 75 2.16 9.53 -10.57
CA TYR A 75 2.95 9.36 -9.36
C TYR A 75 3.91 8.17 -9.50
N SER A 76 5.15 8.33 -9.01
CA SER A 76 6.18 7.28 -8.99
C SER A 76 6.17 6.55 -7.65
N ALA A 77 5.90 5.25 -7.67
CA ALA A 77 6.00 4.38 -6.50
C ALA A 77 7.44 4.30 -5.99
N SER A 78 8.44 4.36 -6.88
CA SER A 78 9.85 4.36 -6.51
C SER A 78 10.21 5.58 -5.68
N ASP A 79 9.79 6.77 -6.11
CA ASP A 79 10.08 8.03 -5.41
C ASP A 79 9.45 8.05 -4.01
N ILE A 80 8.24 7.51 -3.90
CA ILE A 80 7.53 7.39 -2.62
C ILE A 80 8.21 6.36 -1.73
N ALA A 81 8.65 5.23 -2.28
CA ALA A 81 9.40 4.23 -1.54
C ALA A 81 10.71 4.79 -0.97
N THR A 82 11.43 5.60 -1.75
CA THR A 82 12.64 6.31 -1.28
C THR A 82 12.31 7.32 -0.19
N ARG A 83 11.24 8.11 -0.34
CA ARG A 83 10.77 9.04 0.73
C ARG A 83 10.38 8.31 2.01
N MET A 84 9.90 7.08 1.90
CA MET A 84 9.59 6.20 3.03
C MET A 84 10.82 5.52 3.64
N GLY A 85 12.02 5.69 3.06
CA GLY A 85 13.23 5.00 3.49
C GLY A 85 13.20 3.49 3.24
N MET A 86 12.45 3.04 2.23
CA MET A 86 12.32 1.62 1.87
C MET A 86 13.40 1.16 0.88
N VAL A 87 14.03 2.09 0.16
CA VAL A 87 15.06 1.86 -0.87
C VAL A 87 16.12 2.93 -0.74
#